data_AF-A0AB33JR98-F1
#
_entry.id   AF-A0AB33JR98-F1
#
_cell.length_a   1.000
_cell.length_b   1.000
_cell.length_c   1.000
_cell.angle_alpha   90.00
_cell.angle_beta   90.00
_cell.angle_gamma   90.00
#
_symmetry.space_group_name_H-M   'P 1'
#
loop_
_entity.id
_entity.type
_entity.pdbx_description
1 polymer ?
#
loop_
_entity_poly.entity_id
_entity_poly.type
_entity_poly.pdbx_seq_one_letter_code
_entity_poly.pdbx_strand_id
1 'polypeptide(L)'
;MIRYAELRPVLTRTEWVVPSAEEQVLTAARERAVRRALARLPGRCPELMTALAEAPELTYHQLAERLGLPRGSIGPTRSRCLACLRALLHNERSE
;
A
#
# COMPACT_ATOMS: atom_id res chain seq x y z
N MET A 1 44.16 -32.53 7.52
CA MET A 1 42.75 -32.96 7.46
C MET A 1 41.84 -31.83 7.92
N ILE A 2 41.53 -30.88 7.04
CA ILE A 2 40.32 -30.05 7.09
C ILE A 2 39.87 -29.92 5.63
N ARG A 3 38.69 -30.44 5.30
CA ARG A 3 38.10 -30.37 3.95
C ARG A 3 37.58 -28.95 3.74
N TYR A 4 38.16 -28.20 2.81
CA TYR A 4 37.65 -26.92 2.31
C TYR A 4 36.59 -27.10 1.21
N ALA A 5 35.77 -28.15 1.29
CA ALA A 5 34.69 -28.40 0.34
C ALA A 5 33.39 -28.42 1.13
N GLU A 6 32.75 -27.25 1.28
CA GLU A 6 31.31 -27.05 1.50
C GLU A 6 30.88 -25.64 1.93
N LEU A 7 31.74 -24.63 1.84
CA LEU A 7 31.24 -23.24 1.87
C LEU A 7 30.74 -22.85 0.48
N ARG A 8 29.49 -23.22 0.16
CA ARG A 8 28.72 -22.56 -0.90
C ARG A 8 28.58 -21.09 -0.51
N PRO A 9 29.08 -20.11 -1.29
CA PRO A 9 28.79 -18.73 -1.00
C PRO A 9 27.33 -18.46 -1.40
N VAL A 10 26.39 -18.61 -0.47
CA VAL A 10 25.04 -18.06 -0.60
C VAL A 10 25.08 -16.63 -0.09
N LEU A 11 25.78 -15.78 -0.83
CA LEU A 11 25.68 -14.33 -0.72
C LEU A 11 25.67 -13.78 -2.14
N THR A 12 24.57 -13.96 -2.85
CA THR A 12 24.18 -12.95 -3.85
C THR A 12 23.90 -11.70 -3.03
N ARG A 13 24.93 -10.88 -2.84
CA ARG A 13 24.82 -9.51 -2.38
C ARG A 13 23.72 -8.88 -3.22
N THR A 14 22.54 -8.70 -2.63
CA THR A 14 21.48 -7.92 -3.26
C THR A 14 22.11 -6.57 -3.54
N GLU A 15 22.34 -6.28 -4.80
CA GLU A 15 22.80 -4.98 -5.24
C GLU A 15 21.75 -3.99 -4.75
N TRP A 16 22.15 -3.06 -3.89
CA TRP A 16 21.27 -2.00 -3.43
C TRP A 16 20.98 -1.12 -4.64
N VAL A 17 19.88 -1.42 -5.34
CA VAL A 17 19.44 -0.61 -6.48
C VAL A 17 18.98 0.73 -5.94
N VAL A 18 19.83 1.73 -6.07
CA VAL A 18 19.46 3.12 -5.79
C VAL A 18 18.57 3.56 -6.96
N PRO A 19 17.30 3.95 -6.70
CA PRO A 19 16.43 4.37 -7.77
C PRO A 19 16.95 5.62 -8.45
N SER A 20 16.83 5.69 -9.77
CA SER A 20 17.26 6.86 -10.55
C SER A 20 16.48 8.12 -10.17
N ALA A 21 16.98 9.29 -10.55
CA ALA A 21 16.25 10.54 -10.34
C ALA A 21 14.87 10.52 -11.03
N GLU A 22 14.79 9.96 -12.23
CA GLU A 22 13.54 9.77 -12.97
C GLU A 22 12.58 8.83 -12.21
N GLU A 23 13.07 7.71 -11.69
CA GLU A 23 12.26 6.77 -10.91
C GLU A 23 11.71 7.40 -9.63
N GLN A 24 12.53 8.19 -8.93
CA GLN A 24 12.11 8.93 -7.73
C GLN A 24 11.02 9.95 -8.07
N VAL A 25 11.18 10.71 -9.16
CA VAL A 25 10.19 11.68 -9.62
C VAL A 25 8.87 10.99 -9.98
N LEU A 26 8.93 9.88 -10.73
CA LEU A 26 7.74 9.11 -11.10
C LEU A 26 7.04 8.51 -9.88
N THR A 27 7.80 8.03 -8.90
CA THR A 27 7.26 7.50 -7.63
C THR A 27 6.57 8.61 -6.85
N ALA A 28 7.23 9.75 -6.66
CA ALA A 28 6.64 10.90 -5.97
C ALA A 28 5.38 11.43 -6.67
N ALA A 29 5.34 11.41 -8.01
CA ALA A 29 4.16 11.78 -8.78
C ALA A 29 2.99 10.81 -8.54
N ARG A 30 3.24 9.49 -8.57
CA ARG A 30 2.24 8.46 -8.28
C ARG A 30 1.70 8.59 -6.86
N GLU A 31 2.58 8.79 -5.88
CA GLU A 31 2.17 8.98 -4.49
C GLU A 31 1.30 10.23 -4.31
N ARG A 32 1.67 11.36 -4.94
CA ARG A 32 0.84 12.57 -4.90
C ARG A 32 -0.55 12.33 -5.49
N ALA A 33 -0.64 11.63 -6.62
CA ALA A 33 -1.93 11.28 -7.23
C ALA A 33 -2.79 10.41 -6.29
N VAL A 34 -2.19 9.38 -5.67
CA VAL A 34 -2.90 8.52 -4.70
C VAL A 34 -3.34 9.32 -3.47
N ARG A 35 -2.47 10.16 -2.90
CA ARG A 35 -2.81 11.01 -1.75
C ARG A 35 -3.97 11.96 -2.06
N ARG A 36 -3.97 12.59 -3.24
CA ARG A 36 -5.09 13.46 -3.69
C ARG A 36 -6.38 12.68 -3.88
N ALA A 37 -6.32 11.51 -4.51
CA ALA A 37 -7.50 10.67 -4.71
C ALA A 37 -8.08 10.14 -3.38
N LEU A 38 -7.23 9.73 -2.43
CA LEU A 38 -7.64 9.34 -1.09
C LEU A 38 -8.36 10.46 -0.35
N ALA A 39 -7.84 11.69 -0.41
CA ALA A 39 -8.46 12.87 0.23
C ALA A 39 -9.84 13.23 -0.36
N ARG A 40 -10.15 12.77 -1.58
CA ARG A 40 -11.44 12.99 -2.27
C ARG A 40 -12.45 11.86 -2.05
N LEU A 41 -12.08 10.79 -1.34
CA LEU A 41 -12.99 9.66 -1.09
C LEU A 41 -14.13 10.07 -0.15
N PRO A 42 -15.35 9.55 -0.36
CA PRO A 42 -16.51 9.89 0.46
C PRO A 42 -16.52 9.19 1.82
N GLY A 43 -17.09 9.86 2.81
CA GLY A 43 -17.37 9.28 4.13
C GLY A 43 -16.10 8.76 4.82
N ARG A 44 -16.19 7.55 5.37
CA ARG A 44 -15.10 6.90 6.15
C ARG A 44 -14.06 6.16 5.30
N CYS A 45 -14.15 6.28 3.98
CA CYS A 45 -13.24 5.59 3.08
C CYS A 45 -11.76 6.04 3.18
N PRO A 46 -11.43 7.34 3.35
CA PRO A 46 -10.04 7.76 3.58
C PRO A 46 -9.42 7.04 4.79
N GLU A 47 -10.11 7.03 5.94
CA GLU A 47 -9.57 6.43 7.17
C GLU A 47 -9.35 4.92 7.04
N LEU A 48 -10.32 4.21 6.43
CA LEU A 48 -10.20 2.77 6.20
C LEU A 48 -9.05 2.44 5.25
N MET A 49 -8.90 3.18 4.15
CA MET A 49 -7.82 2.93 3.18
C MET A 49 -6.45 3.26 3.77
N THR A 50 -6.32 4.35 4.52
CA THR A 50 -5.08 4.71 5.21
C THR A 50 -4.70 3.66 6.25
N ALA A 51 -5.64 3.24 7.10
CA ALA A 51 -5.36 2.23 8.12
C ALA A 51 -4.92 0.88 7.53
N LEU A 52 -5.51 0.47 6.39
CA LEU A 52 -5.09 -0.73 5.67
C LEU A 52 -3.72 -0.61 5.01
N ALA A 53 -3.32 0.60 4.60
CA ALA A 53 -2.02 0.85 3.99
C ALA A 53 -0.89 0.93 5.03
N GLU A 54 -1.17 1.54 6.19
CA GLU A 54 -0.19 1.75 7.25
C GLU A 54 0.01 0.53 8.15
N ALA A 55 -1.03 -0.31 8.32
CA ALA A 55 -1.01 -1.41 9.27
C ALA A 55 -1.59 -2.70 8.65
N PRO A 56 -0.91 -3.26 7.62
CA PRO A 56 -1.37 -4.45 6.90
C PRO A 56 -1.48 -5.71 7.77
N GLU A 57 -0.79 -5.74 8.90
CA GLU A 57 -0.82 -6.82 9.90
C GLU A 57 -2.07 -6.80 10.79
N LEU A 58 -2.85 -5.72 10.83
CA LEU A 58 -4.05 -5.65 11.65
C LEU A 58 -5.10 -6.63 11.16
N THR A 59 -5.68 -7.37 12.11
CA THR A 59 -6.86 -8.18 11.84
C THR A 59 -8.06 -7.27 11.55
N TYR A 60 -9.06 -7.79 10.82
CA TYR A 60 -10.33 -7.09 10.62
C TYR A 60 -11.05 -6.72 11.92
N HIS A 61 -10.78 -7.45 13.02
CA HIS A 61 -11.31 -7.11 14.34
C HIS A 61 -10.69 -5.81 14.87
N GLN A 62 -9.36 -5.76 14.93
CA GLN A 62 -8.63 -4.59 15.41
C GLN A 62 -8.90 -3.35 14.53
N LEU A 63 -9.04 -3.55 13.22
CA LEU A 63 -9.39 -2.49 12.29
C LEU A 63 -10.81 -1.96 12.53
N ALA A 64 -11.77 -2.85 12.76
CA ALA A 64 -13.15 -2.49 13.08
C ALA A 64 -13.26 -1.70 14.39
N GLU A 65 -12.55 -2.14 15.43
CA GLU A 65 -12.49 -1.42 16.71
C GLU A 65 -11.85 -0.04 16.55
N ARG A 66 -10.67 0.02 15.92
CA ARG A 66 -9.93 1.28 15.68
C ARG A 66 -10.78 2.32 14.93
N LEU A 67 -11.60 1.86 13.97
CA LEU A 67 -12.41 2.74 13.14
C LEU A 67 -13.84 2.94 13.65
N GLY A 68 -14.28 2.21 14.70
CA GLY A 68 -15.67 2.22 15.15
C GLY A 68 -16.65 1.71 14.09
N LEU A 69 -16.23 0.72 13.29
CA LEU A 69 -17.04 0.09 12.24
C LEU A 69 -17.53 -1.28 12.70
N PRO A 70 -18.74 -1.73 12.29
CA PRO A 70 -19.14 -3.10 12.52
C PRO A 70 -18.16 -4.07 11.86
N ARG A 71 -17.71 -5.11 12.58
CA ARG A 71 -16.74 -6.09 12.05
C ARG A 71 -17.19 -6.70 10.72
N GLY A 72 -18.47 -7.06 10.60
CA GLY A 72 -19.05 -7.61 9.37
C GLY A 72 -19.09 -6.62 8.18
N SER A 73 -18.92 -5.32 8.44
CA SER A 73 -18.96 -4.28 7.41
C SER A 73 -17.60 -3.99 6.75
N ILE A 74 -16.48 -4.46 7.32
CA ILE A 74 -15.13 -4.13 6.83
C ILE A 74 -14.95 -4.59 5.38
N GLY A 75 -15.33 -5.83 5.05
CA GLY A 75 -15.22 -6.37 3.68
C GLY A 75 -16.01 -5.56 2.65
N PRO A 76 -17.34 -5.41 2.82
CA PRO A 76 -18.16 -4.59 1.92
C PRO A 76 -17.71 -3.13 1.82
N THR A 77 -17.33 -2.51 2.95
CA THR A 77 -16.86 -1.12 2.98
C THR A 77 -15.54 -0.99 2.21
N ARG A 78 -14.58 -1.91 2.42
CA ARG A 78 -13.31 -1.93 1.69
C ARG A 78 -13.54 -2.05 0.18
N SER A 79 -14.43 -2.94 -0.25
CA SER A 79 -14.75 -3.12 -1.68
C SER A 79 -15.28 -1.82 -2.31
N ARG A 80 -16.27 -1.18 -1.65
CA ARG A 80 -16.82 0.10 -2.09
C ARG A 80 -15.77 1.21 -2.14
N CYS A 81 -14.95 1.36 -1.09
CA CYS A 81 -13.92 2.38 -1.03
C CYS A 81 -12.86 2.19 -2.12
N LEU A 82 -12.43 0.95 -2.39
CA LEU A 82 -11.51 0.64 -3.48
C LEU A 82 -12.11 0.93 -4.87
N ALA A 83 -13.42 0.67 -5.06
CA ALA A 83 -14.10 1.03 -6.30
C ALA A 83 -14.10 2.54 -6.54
N CYS A 84 -14.45 3.33 -5.52
CA CYS A 84 -14.38 4.80 -5.58
C CYS A 84 -12.95 5.29 -5.84
N LEU A 85 -11.95 4.73 -5.17
CA LEU A 85 -10.55 5.13 -5.33
C LEU A 85 -10.06 4.87 -6.75
N ARG A 86 -10.40 3.71 -7.32
CA ARG A 86 -10.09 3.40 -8.73
C ARG A 86 -10.74 4.39 -9.68
N ALA A 87 -12.00 4.76 -9.47
CA ALA A 87 -12.69 5.73 -10.32
C ALA A 87 -12.00 7.11 -10.29
N LEU A 88 -11.66 7.60 -9.09
CA LEU A 88 -10.94 8.87 -8.93
C LEU A 88 -9.57 8.85 -9.61
N LEU A 89 -8.82 7.76 -9.45
CA LEU A 89 -7.50 7.60 -10.09
C LEU A 89 -7.57 7.48 -11.62
N HIS A 90 -8.65 6.91 -12.18
CA HIS A 90 -8.83 6.89 -13.62
C HIS A 90 -9.06 8.31 -14.16
N ASN A 91 -9.85 9.12 -13.47
CA ASN A 91 -10.13 10.50 -13.89
C ASN A 91 -8.88 11.40 -13.81
N GLU A 92 -8.06 11.27 -12.77
CA GLU A 92 -6.81 12.04 -12.61
C GLU A 92 -5.75 11.74 -13.68
N ARG A 93 -5.84 10.61 -14.40
CA ARG A 93 -4.94 10.31 -15.52
C ARG A 93 -5.43 10.84 -16.87
N SER A 94 -6.65 11.35 -16.91
CA SER A 94 -7.26 11.93 -18.12
C SER A 94 -7.16 13.45 -18.17
N GLU A 95 -6.61 14.07 -17.14
CA GLU A 95 -6.23 15.50 -17.05
C GLU A 95 -4.72 15.67 -17.27
#